data_AF-A0A960A0E8-F1
#
_entry.id   AF-A0A960A0E8-F1
#
_cell.length_a   1.000
_cell.length_b   1.000
_cell.length_c   1.000
_cell.angle_alpha   90.00
_cell.angle_beta   90.00
_cell.angle_gamma   90.00
#
_symmetry.space_group_name_H-M   'P 1'
#
loop_
_entity.id
_entity.type
_entity.pdbx_description
1 polymer ?
#
loop_
_entity_poly.entity_id
_entity_poly.type
_entity_poly.pdbx_seq_one_letter_code
_entity_poly.pdbx_strand_id
1 'polypeptide(L)'
;MPDILTITSDGPAFADRLRELLEDRGLSVGSEDLDELGLIPALVLAGASVTTDAHAHGENMHVVRIGAHVAPELEEAFYHTLDAILVGEDPHEHEDHEH
;
A
#
# COMPACT_ATOMS: atom_id res chain seq x y z
N MET A 1 12.69 -2.55 -8.71
CA MET A 1 11.51 -1.65 -8.65
C MET A 1 11.52 -1.00 -7.27
N PRO A 2 11.33 0.32 -7.17
CA PRO A 2 11.29 0.99 -5.87
C PRO A 2 10.04 0.56 -5.09
N ASP A 3 10.17 0.45 -3.77
CA ASP A 3 9.02 0.22 -2.90
C ASP A 3 8.26 1.54 -2.69
N ILE A 4 6.93 1.48 -2.75
CA ILE A 4 6.03 2.59 -2.44
C ILE A 4 5.76 2.71 -0.94
N LEU A 5 5.92 1.61 -0.21
CA LEU A 5 5.87 1.53 1.25
C LEU A 5 6.96 0.57 1.72
N THR A 6 7.74 0.98 2.71
CA THR A 6 8.67 0.12 3.44
C THR A 6 8.39 0.24 4.93
N ILE A 7 8.27 -0.88 5.63
CA ILE A 7 8.10 -0.93 7.09
C ILE A 7 9.31 -1.65 7.68
N THR A 8 10.02 -0.98 8.59
CA THR A 8 11.14 -1.54 9.36
C THR A 8 10.93 -1.30 10.86
N SER A 9 11.88 -1.74 11.68
CA SER A 9 11.91 -1.39 13.11
C SER A 9 12.07 0.10 13.39
N ASP A 10 12.60 0.87 12.43
CA ASP A 10 12.77 2.32 12.54
C ASP A 10 11.50 3.09 12.16
N GLY A 11 10.47 2.37 11.70
CA GLY A 11 9.19 2.90 11.29
C GLY A 11 8.92 2.73 9.79
N PRO A 12 7.78 3.25 9.32
CA PRO A 12 7.38 3.19 7.93
C PRO A 12 8.00 4.33 7.10
N ALA A 13 8.30 4.05 5.84
CA ALA A 13 8.73 5.00 4.83
C ALA A 13 7.83 4.87 3.60
N PHE A 14 7.36 6.02 3.10
CA PHE A 14 6.40 6.11 2.01
C PHE A 14 7.04 6.83 0.83
N ALA A 15 6.74 6.37 -0.38
CA ALA A 15 6.94 7.18 -1.58
C ALA A 15 6.08 8.45 -1.52
N ASP A 16 6.59 9.55 -2.07
CA ASP A 16 5.94 10.87 -1.94
C ASP A 16 4.52 10.86 -2.48
N ARG A 17 4.30 10.23 -3.64
CA ARG A 17 2.97 10.11 -4.26
C ARG A 17 1.96 9.35 -3.41
N LEU A 18 2.39 8.28 -2.73
CA LEU A 18 1.51 7.55 -1.79
C LEU A 18 1.21 8.39 -0.56
N ARG A 19 2.21 9.12 -0.03
CA ARG A 19 2.02 10.04 1.10
C ARG A 19 0.99 11.12 0.76
N GLU A 20 1.15 11.78 -0.38
CA GLU A 20 0.25 12.82 -0.86
C GLU A 20 -1.20 12.32 -1.00
N LEU A 21 -1.40 11.13 -1.59
CA LEU A 21 -2.73 10.53 -1.70
C LEU A 21 -3.38 10.29 -0.33
N LEU A 22 -2.63 9.73 0.63
CA LEU A 22 -3.15 9.47 1.97
C LEU A 22 -3.51 10.78 2.70
N GLU A 23 -2.63 11.79 2.61
CA GLU A 23 -2.86 13.11 3.22
C GLU A 23 -4.10 13.81 2.62
N ASP A 24 -4.29 13.75 1.30
CA ASP A 24 -5.48 14.28 0.62
C ASP A 24 -6.78 13.61 1.10
N ARG A 25 -6.70 12.36 1.53
CA ARG A 25 -7.81 11.60 2.13
C ARG A 25 -7.94 11.78 3.64
N GLY A 26 -7.13 12.65 4.24
CA GLY A 26 -7.13 12.90 5.68
C GLY A 26 -6.51 11.77 6.51
N LEU A 27 -5.81 10.83 5.85
CA LEU A 27 -5.08 9.74 6.50
C LEU A 27 -3.65 10.24 6.79
N SER A 28 -3.45 10.72 8.02
CA SER A 28 -2.14 11.24 8.43
C SER A 28 -1.13 10.12 8.64
N VAL A 29 -0.10 10.11 7.79
CA VAL A 29 1.02 9.18 7.87
C VAL A 29 1.82 9.41 9.16
N GLY A 30 2.06 8.35 9.94
CA GLY A 30 2.80 8.43 11.20
C GLY A 30 2.00 9.00 12.38
N SER A 31 0.68 9.17 12.23
CA SER A 31 -0.22 9.41 13.35
C SER A 31 -0.49 8.10 14.11
N GLU A 32 -0.82 8.18 15.40
CA GLU A 32 -1.21 7.01 16.20
C GLU A 32 -2.48 6.32 15.67
N ASP A 33 -3.24 7.03 14.82
CA ASP A 33 -4.51 6.58 14.26
C ASP A 33 -4.34 5.73 12.98
N LEU A 34 -3.20 5.81 12.29
CA LEU A 34 -2.94 5.03 11.08
C LEU A 34 -2.08 3.80 11.43
N ASP A 35 -2.69 2.62 11.39
CA ASP A 35 -1.93 1.35 11.40
C ASP A 35 -1.39 1.08 9.99
N GLU A 36 -0.10 1.33 9.75
CA GLU A 36 0.51 1.13 8.43
C GLU A 36 0.49 -0.33 7.99
N LEU A 37 0.47 -1.29 8.92
CA LEU A 37 0.24 -2.69 8.58
C LEU A 37 -1.20 -2.91 8.08
N GLY A 38 -2.15 -2.13 8.61
CA GLY A 38 -3.54 -2.08 8.17
C GLY A 38 -3.74 -1.51 6.77
N LEU A 39 -2.75 -0.78 6.21
CA LEU A 39 -2.79 -0.28 4.84
C LEU A 39 -2.46 -1.38 3.81
N ILE A 40 -1.67 -2.39 4.19
CA ILE A 40 -1.19 -3.44 3.28
C ILE A 40 -2.32 -4.13 2.50
N PRO A 41 -3.45 -4.53 3.11
CA PRO A 41 -4.56 -5.13 2.37
C PRO A 41 -5.10 -4.24 1.24
N ALA A 42 -5.25 -2.94 1.46
CA ALA A 42 -5.71 -2.00 0.43
C ALA A 42 -4.68 -1.88 -0.71
N LEU A 43 -3.39 -1.82 -0.39
CA LEU A 43 -2.33 -1.80 -1.40
C LEU A 43 -2.35 -3.06 -2.26
N VAL A 44 -2.51 -4.23 -1.64
CA VAL A 44 -2.58 -5.52 -2.36
C VAL A 44 -3.82 -5.58 -3.26
N LEU A 45 -4.98 -5.15 -2.77
CA LEU A 45 -6.22 -5.08 -3.56
C LEU A 45 -6.09 -4.13 -4.76
N ALA A 46 -5.37 -3.02 -4.60
CA ALA A 46 -5.05 -2.10 -5.68
C ALA A 46 -4.00 -2.64 -6.68
N GLY A 47 -3.37 -3.79 -6.40
CA GLY A 47 -2.43 -4.46 -7.29
C GLY A 47 -0.95 -4.37 -6.88
N ALA A 48 -0.63 -3.90 -5.68
CA ALA A 48 0.74 -3.95 -5.17
C ALA A 48 1.16 -5.39 -4.83
N SER A 49 2.43 -5.67 -5.07
CA SER A 49 3.10 -6.86 -4.58
C SER A 49 3.79 -6.55 -3.25
N VAL A 50 3.73 -7.49 -2.30
CA VAL A 50 4.34 -7.37 -0.98
C VAL A 50 5.49 -8.37 -0.86
N THR A 51 6.63 -7.89 -0.40
CA THR A 51 7.81 -8.69 -0.09
C THR A 51 8.16 -8.57 1.38
N THR A 52 8.64 -9.67 1.95
CA THR A 52 9.12 -9.72 3.33
C THR A 52 10.57 -10.15 3.32
N ASP A 53 11.41 -9.39 4.01
CA ASP A 53 12.77 -9.79 4.36
C ASP A 53 12.77 -10.25 5.81
N ALA A 54 13.18 -11.50 6.05
CA ALA A 54 13.18 -12.11 7.36
C ALA A 54 14.38 -13.04 7.54
N HIS A 55 14.92 -13.05 8.76
CA HIS A 55 15.96 -13.97 9.18
C HIS A 55 15.40 -15.01 10.13
N ALA A 56 15.73 -16.28 9.91
CA ALA A 56 15.39 -17.37 10.81
C ALA A 56 16.59 -17.76 11.67
N HIS A 57 16.38 -17.92 12.97
CA HIS A 57 17.36 -18.50 13.89
C HIS A 57 16.68 -19.50 14.84
N GLY A 58 17.03 -20.78 14.69
CA GLY A 58 16.37 -21.86 15.42
C GLY A 58 14.90 -21.97 15.01
N GLU A 59 13.99 -21.83 15.98
CA GLU A 59 12.54 -21.87 15.78
C GLU A 59 11.91 -20.47 15.63
N ASN A 60 12.71 -19.40 15.69
CA ASN A 60 12.23 -18.03 15.61
C ASN A 60 12.47 -17.41 14.24
N MET A 61 11.49 -16.64 13.76
CA MET A 61 11.59 -15.82 12.55
C MET A 61 11.50 -14.34 12.94
N HIS A 62 12.50 -13.56 12.54
CA HIS A 62 12.54 -12.11 12.72
C HIS A 62 12.34 -11.43 11.38
N VAL A 63 11.20 -10.77 11.20
CA VAL A 63 10.94 -9.92 10.04
C VAL A 63 11.72 -8.63 10.21
N VAL A 64 12.58 -8.32 9.23
CA VAL A 64 13.45 -7.13 9.23
C VAL A 64 12.80 -6.01 8.42
N ARG A 65 12.09 -6.38 7.36
CA ARG A 65 11.49 -5.42 6.42
C ARG A 65 10.25 -5.99 5.76
N ILE A 66 9.23 -5.17 5.62
CA ILE A 66 8.11 -5.40 4.69
C ILE A 66 8.19 -4.31 3.63
N GLY A 67 8.15 -4.69 2.36
CA GLY A 67 8.15 -3.75 1.23
C GLY A 67 6.96 -4.00 0.32
N ALA A 68 6.21 -2.96 -0.03
CA ALA A 68 5.18 -3.00 -1.06
C ALA A 68 5.67 -2.25 -2.31
N HIS A 69 5.48 -2.83 -3.48
CA HIS A 69 5.86 -2.23 -4.76
C HIS A 69 4.84 -2.53 -5.85
N VAL A 70 4.86 -1.71 -6.88
CA VAL A 70 3.96 -1.80 -8.04
C VAL A 70 4.81 -1.82 -9.30
N ALA A 71 4.43 -2.64 -10.27
CA ALA A 71 5.08 -2.66 -11.58
C ALA A 71 4.93 -1.28 -12.25
N PRO A 72 5.99 -0.68 -12.81
CA PRO A 72 5.92 0.69 -13.37
C PRO A 72 4.78 0.87 -14.40
N GLU A 73 4.51 -0.17 -15.19
CA GLU A 73 3.42 -0.20 -16.17
C GLU A 73 2.01 -0.18 -15.56
N LEU A 74 1.88 -0.50 -14.27
CA LEU A 74 0.62 -0.54 -13.52
C LEU A 74 0.46 0.66 -12.58
N GLU A 75 1.44 1.55 -12.47
CA GLU A 75 1.49 2.58 -11.43
C GLU A 75 0.25 3.50 -11.44
N GLU A 76 -0.14 4.01 -12.61
CA GLU A 76 -1.33 4.88 -12.73
C GLU A 76 -2.62 4.15 -12.37
N ALA A 77 -2.80 2.93 -12.86
CA ALA A 77 -3.99 2.12 -12.58
C ALA A 77 -4.06 1.74 -11.09
N PHE A 78 -2.91 1.47 -10.47
CA PHE A 78 -2.79 1.21 -9.04
C PHE A 78 -3.26 2.42 -8.22
N TYR A 79 -2.75 3.63 -8.48
CA TYR A 79 -3.13 4.81 -7.69
C TYR A 79 -4.61 5.16 -7.88
N HIS A 80 -5.14 5.01 -9.09
CA HIS A 80 -6.57 5.19 -9.36
C HIS A 80 -7.42 4.18 -8.56
N THR A 81 -7.05 2.90 -8.58
CA THR A 81 -7.79 1.84 -7.87
C THR A 81 -7.67 1.99 -6.35
N LEU A 82 -6.48 2.32 -5.85
CA LEU A 82 -6.25 2.57 -4.43
C LEU A 82 -7.12 3.72 -3.93
N ASP A 83 -7.22 4.80 -4.70
CA ASP A 83 -8.06 5.94 -4.37
C ASP A 83 -9.54 5.55 -4.23
N ALA A 84 -10.07 4.79 -5.20
CA ALA A 84 -11.44 4.27 -5.13
C ALA A 84 -11.68 3.39 -3.88
N ILE A 85 -10.75 2.49 -3.58
CA ILE A 85 -10.80 1.62 -2.38
C ILE A 85 -10.82 2.45 -1.10
N LEU A 86 -10.00 3.50 -1.00
CA LEU A 86 -9.91 4.35 0.19
C LEU A 86 -11.17 5.19 0.42
N VAL A 87 -11.85 5.63 -0.64
CA VAL A 87 -13.12 6.36 -0.56
C VAL A 87 -14.30 5.41 -0.32
N GLY A 88 -14.11 4.11 -0.55
CA GLY A 88 -15.17 3.09 -0.47
C GLY A 88 -16.11 3.11 -1.67
N GLU A 89 -15.66 3.66 -2.81
CA GLU A 89 -16.35 3.59 -4.09
C GLU A 89 -15.98 2.28 -4.79
N ASP A 90 -16.98 1.57 -5.33
CA ASP A 90 -16.73 0.37 -6.12
C ASP A 90 -16.21 0.79 -7.51
N PRO A 91 -14.95 0.45 -7.87
CA PRO A 91 -14.38 0.88 -9.15
C PRO A 91 -15.09 0.24 -10.36
N HIS A 92 -15.98 -0.74 -10.17
CA HIS A 92 -16.74 -1.40 -11.23
C HIS A 92 -18.14 -0.80 -11.47
N GLU A 93 -18.61 0.18 -10.70
CA GLU A 93 -19.95 0.78 -10.92
C GLU A 93 -20.06 1.63 -12.21
N HIS A 94 -18.96 1.82 -12.95
CA HIS A 94 -18.94 2.57 -14.21
C HIS A 94 -18.92 1.72 -15.49
N GLU A 95 -18.90 0.38 -15.40
CA GLU A 95 -18.81 -0.49 -16.60
C GLU A 95 -20.16 -0.98 -17.16
N ASP A 96 -21.30 -0.64 -16.54
CA ASP A 96 -22.64 -1.08 -16.96
C ASP A 96 -23.49 0.02 -17.64
N HIS A 97 -22.93 0.71 -18.65
CA HIS A 97 -23.74 1.40 -19.65
C HIS A 97 -23.05 1.29 -21.01
N GLU A 98 -23.32 0.20 -21.74
CA GLU A 98 -23.56 0.17 -23.19
C GLU A 98 -23.53 -1.30 -23.67
N HIS A 99 -24.70 -1.93 -23.78
CA HIS A 99 -25.13 -2.66 -25.00
C HIS A 99 -26.58 -3.16 -24.93
#